data_AF-A0A7Y5GH63-F1
#
_entry.id   AF-A0A7Y5GH63-F1
#
_cell.length_a   1.000
_cell.length_b   1.000
_cell.length_c   1.000
_cell.angle_alpha   90.00
_cell.angle_beta   90.00
_cell.angle_gamma   90.00
#
_symmetry.space_group_name_H-M   'P 1'
#
loop_
_entity.id
_entity.type
_entity.pdbx_description
1 polymer ?
#
loop_
_entity_poly.entity_id
_entity_poly.type
_entity_poly.pdbx_seq_one_letter_code
_entity_poly.pdbx_strand_id
1 'polypeptide(L)'
;MFEIYRETQYTGLYKVVYYTELQDHNKDSEINHALAGEHYFDGFLKNFGKEDAKQLIDGILARLNSGECLKPEQIAAELSAHLA
;
A
#
# COMPACT_ATOMS: atom_id res chain seq x y z
N MET A 1 -9.95 -0.50 2.55
CA MET A 1 -8.78 -1.03 3.27
C MET A 1 -7.71 -1.28 2.25
N PHE A 2 -6.48 -0.86 2.56
CA PHE A 2 -5.31 -1.13 1.76
C PHE A 2 -4.16 -1.51 2.70
N GLU A 3 -3.16 -2.18 2.14
CA GLU A 3 -1.92 -2.50 2.84
C GLU A 3 -0.74 -2.32 1.90
N ILE A 4 0.28 -1.64 2.40
CA ILE A 4 1.61 -1.54 1.82
C ILE A 4 2.45 -2.64 2.48
N TYR A 5 3.03 -3.49 1.64
CA TYR A 5 3.91 -4.57 2.07
C TYR A 5 5.19 -4.54 1.24
N ARG A 6 6.27 -5.04 1.83
CA ARG A 6 7.53 -5.26 1.14
C ARG A 6 7.58 -6.69 0.64
N GLU A 7 7.68 -6.85 -0.67
CA GLU A 7 7.82 -8.17 -1.29
C GLU A 7 9.20 -8.75 -0.99
N THR A 8 9.27 -9.82 -0.20
CA THR A 8 10.56 -10.45 0.19
C THR A 8 10.97 -11.61 -0.71
N GLN A 9 10.05 -12.15 -1.53
CA GLN A 9 10.29 -13.36 -2.32
C GLN A 9 11.04 -13.15 -3.64
N TYR A 10 10.97 -11.95 -4.23
CA TYR A 10 11.58 -11.70 -5.54
C TYR A 10 12.44 -10.44 -5.56
N THR A 11 11.81 -9.27 -5.47
CA THR A 11 12.49 -8.00 -5.78
C THR A 11 12.90 -7.19 -4.56
N GLY A 12 12.30 -7.45 -3.39
CA GLY A 12 12.50 -6.58 -2.22
C GLY A 12 11.72 -5.27 -2.29
N LEU A 13 10.89 -5.08 -3.32
CA LEU A 13 10.15 -3.85 -3.60
C LEU A 13 8.88 -3.75 -2.77
N TYR A 14 8.52 -2.53 -2.42
CA TYR A 14 7.27 -2.17 -1.78
C TYR A 14 6.15 -2.15 -2.80
N LYS A 15 5.04 -2.77 -2.44
CA LYS A 15 3.79 -2.86 -3.21
C LYS A 15 2.62 -2.52 -2.32
N VAL A 16 1.49 -2.19 -2.94
CA VAL A 16 0.22 -1.93 -2.26
C VAL A 16 -0.83 -2.91 -2.76
N VAL A 17 -1.63 -3.45 -1.84
CA VAL A 17 -2.86 -4.18 -2.14
C VAL A 17 -4.06 -3.37 -1.66
N TYR A 18 -5.07 -3.24 -2.53
CA TYR A 18 -6.32 -2.56 -2.20
C TYR A 18 -7.43 -3.60 -1.98
N TYR A 19 -7.57 -4.11 -0.74
CA TYR A 19 -8.56 -5.14 -0.42
C TYR A 19 -9.99 -4.77 -0.80
N THR A 20 -10.32 -3.49 -0.78
CA THR A 20 -11.64 -2.98 -1.20
C THR A 20 -11.89 -3.03 -2.70
N GLU A 21 -10.86 -3.23 -3.51
CA GLU A 21 -10.94 -3.32 -4.98
C GLU A 21 -10.62 -4.71 -5.52
N LEU A 22 -10.30 -5.66 -4.64
CA LEU A 22 -10.13 -7.07 -5.00
C LEU A 22 -11.47 -7.67 -5.43
N GLN A 23 -11.43 -8.47 -6.49
CA GLN A 23 -12.55 -9.26 -7.02
C GLN A 23 -12.24 -10.74 -6.85
N ASP A 24 -13.26 -11.61 -6.87
CA ASP A 24 -13.09 -13.06 -6.63
C ASP A 24 -11.96 -13.71 -7.46
N HIS A 25 -11.73 -13.25 -8.69
CA HIS A 25 -10.72 -13.82 -9.56
C HIS A 25 -9.27 -13.46 -9.19
N ASN A 26 -9.02 -12.35 -8.49
CA ASN A 26 -7.68 -11.88 -8.13
C ASN A 26 -7.43 -11.86 -6.62
N LYS A 27 -8.50 -11.95 -5.81
CA LYS A 27 -8.45 -11.83 -4.36
C LYS A 27 -7.49 -12.82 -3.72
N ASP A 28 -7.57 -14.09 -4.10
CA ASP A 28 -6.75 -15.13 -3.48
C ASP A 28 -5.25 -14.91 -3.76
N SER A 29 -4.91 -14.54 -4.99
CA SER A 29 -3.52 -14.27 -5.39
C SER A 29 -2.96 -13.04 -4.67
N GLU A 30 -3.72 -11.94 -4.63
CA GLU A 30 -3.29 -10.70 -4.00
C GLU A 30 -3.17 -10.83 -2.48
N ILE A 31 -4.08 -11.58 -1.84
CA ILE A 31 -3.98 -11.91 -0.41
C ILE A 31 -2.74 -12.76 -0.15
N ASN A 32 -2.48 -13.79 -0.95
CA ASN A 32 -1.28 -14.62 -0.79
C ASN A 32 0.00 -13.81 -0.96
N HIS A 33 0.04 -12.85 -1.90
CA HIS A 33 1.18 -11.97 -2.09
C HIS A 33 1.43 -11.04 -0.89
N ALA A 34 0.36 -10.43 -0.36
CA ALA A 34 0.45 -9.60 0.83
C ALA A 34 0.90 -10.41 2.06
N LEU A 35 0.33 -11.60 2.25
CA LEU A 35 0.70 -12.52 3.34
C LEU A 35 2.13 -13.06 3.24
N ALA A 36 2.65 -13.21 2.02
CA ALA A 36 4.03 -13.62 1.77
C ALA A 36 5.03 -12.46 1.96
N GLY A 37 4.56 -11.22 1.87
CA GLY A 37 5.35 -10.02 2.07
C GLY A 37 5.55 -9.69 3.55
N GLU A 38 6.41 -8.71 3.80
CA GLU A 38 6.54 -8.09 5.10
C GLU A 38 5.60 -6.90 5.17
N HIS A 39 4.63 -6.96 6.08
CA HIS A 39 3.70 -5.87 6.35
C HIS A 39 4.48 -4.58 6.71
N TYR A 40 4.16 -3.47 6.05
CA TYR A 40 4.81 -2.18 6.28
C TYR A 40 3.86 -1.12 6.84
N PHE A 41 2.69 -0.97 6.21
CA PHE A 41 1.68 0.02 6.61
C PHE A 41 0.31 -0.34 6.05
N ASP A 42 -0.73 -0.40 6.88
CA ASP A 42 -2.11 -0.54 6.42
C ASP A 42 -2.99 0.65 6.80
N GLY A 43 -4.15 0.73 6.15
CA GLY A 43 -5.14 1.72 6.50
C GLY A 43 -6.42 1.65 5.68
N PHE A 44 -7.31 2.60 5.92
CA PHE A 44 -8.55 2.75 5.18
C PHE A 44 -8.56 4.09 4.45
N LEU A 45 -8.68 4.05 3.12
CA LEU A 45 -8.92 5.25 2.33
C LEU A 45 -10.40 5.63 2.41
N LYS A 46 -10.66 6.94 2.54
CA LYS A 46 -12.00 7.52 2.35
C LYS A 46 -12.44 7.30 0.91
N ASN A 47 -13.75 7.11 0.71
CA ASN A 47 -14.32 6.94 -0.62
C ASN A 47 -14.18 8.21 -1.49
N PHE A 48 -14.20 9.37 -0.83
CA PHE A 48 -14.01 10.67 -1.47
C PHE A 48 -12.50 10.95 -1.65
N GLY A 49 -12.05 11.12 -2.89
CA GLY A 49 -10.64 11.38 -3.20
C GLY A 49 -9.74 10.13 -3.21
N LYS A 50 -10.30 8.94 -3.41
CA LYS A 50 -9.53 7.68 -3.53
C LYS A 50 -8.47 7.72 -4.63
N GLU A 51 -8.72 8.43 -5.72
CA GLU A 51 -7.78 8.55 -6.84
C GLU A 51 -6.54 9.37 -6.44
N ASP A 52 -6.76 10.49 -5.74
CA ASP A 52 -5.70 11.35 -5.21
C ASP A 52 -4.83 10.59 -4.18
N ALA A 53 -5.50 9.83 -3.29
CA ALA A 53 -4.81 9.00 -2.32
C ALA A 53 -3.96 7.89 -2.98
N LYS A 54 -4.44 7.28 -4.07
CA LYS A 54 -3.66 6.30 -4.85
C LYS A 54 -2.44 6.94 -5.48
N GLN A 55 -2.54 8.18 -5.98
CA GLN A 55 -1.39 8.91 -6.51
C GLN A 55 -0.34 9.20 -5.43
N LEU A 56 -0.79 9.57 -4.22
CA LEU A 56 0.12 9.74 -3.08
C LEU A 56 0.80 8.42 -2.70
N ILE A 57 0.05 7.31 -2.62
CA ILE A 57 0.61 5.98 -2.33
C ILE A 57 1.63 5.60 -3.41
N ASP A 58 1.34 5.82 -4.69
CA ASP A 58 2.28 5.53 -5.79
C ASP A 58 3.59 6.31 -5.63
N GLY A 59 3.51 7.60 -5.27
CA GLY A 59 4.67 8.41 -4.94
C GLY A 59 5.46 7.88 -3.73
N ILE A 60 4.77 7.46 -2.67
CA ILE A 60 5.38 6.84 -1.48
C ILE A 60 6.11 5.54 -1.86
N LEU A 61 5.47 4.68 -2.66
CA LEU A 61 6.06 3.43 -3.14
C LEU A 61 7.30 3.70 -3.99
N ALA A 62 7.25 4.67 -4.90
CA ALA A 62 8.40 5.06 -5.72
C ALA A 62 9.59 5.52 -4.86
N ARG A 63 9.34 6.31 -3.81
CA ARG A 63 10.37 6.76 -2.86
C ARG A 63 10.95 5.60 -2.04
N LEU A 64 10.09 4.77 -1.46
CA LEU A 64 10.48 3.54 -0.74
C LEU A 64 11.34 2.63 -1.63
N ASN A 65 10.91 2.41 -2.87
CA ASN A 65 11.60 1.59 -3.86
C ASN A 65 12.90 2.22 -4.39
N SER A 66 13.06 3.54 -4.28
CA SER A 66 14.32 4.23 -4.57
C SER A 66 15.35 4.09 -3.44
N GLY A 67 14.99 3.43 -2.33
CA GLY A 67 15.84 3.26 -1.15
C GLY A 67 15.62 4.35 -0.09
N GLU A 68 14.60 5.19 -0.24
CA GLU A 68 14.25 6.16 0.80
C GLU A 68 13.56 5.46 1.97
N CYS A 69 14.05 5.69 3.19
CA CYS A 69 13.44 5.17 4.41
C CYS A 69 12.28 6.06 4.87
N LEU A 70 11.09 5.86 4.31
CA LEU A 70 9.85 6.52 4.77
C LEU A 70 9.23 5.76 5.93
N LYS A 71 9.16 6.37 7.12
CA LYS A 71 8.54 5.71 8.29
C LYS A 71 7.01 5.63 8.15
N PRO A 72 6.35 4.63 8.75
CA PRO A 72 4.89 4.53 8.81
C PRO A 72 4.22 5.83 9.29
N GLU A 73 4.82 6.53 10.25
CA GLU A 73 4.32 7.81 10.76
C GLU A 73 4.29 8.92 9.70
N GLN A 74 5.28 8.93 8.78
CA GLN A 74 5.33 9.90 7.68
C GLN A 74 4.28 9.57 6.62
N ILE A 75 4.14 8.28 6.29
CA ILE A 75 3.10 7.80 5.37
C ILE A 75 1.71 8.15 5.90
N ALA A 76 1.47 7.92 7.18
CA ALA A 76 0.23 8.31 7.85
C ALA A 76 0.00 9.83 7.82
N ALA A 77 1.04 10.64 8.01
CA ALA A 77 0.94 12.09 7.94
C ALA A 77 0.62 12.59 6.53
N GLU A 78 1.28 12.06 5.49
CA GLU A 78 1.02 12.39 4.08
C GLU A 78 -0.38 11.95 3.65
N LEU A 79 -0.85 10.79 4.11
CA LEU A 79 -2.18 10.26 3.79
C LEU A 79 -3.27 10.74 4.75
N SER A 80 -2.94 11.50 5.81
CA SER A 80 -3.88 11.87 6.89
C SER A 80 -5.17 12.55 6.39
N ALA A 81 -5.09 13.34 5.32
CA ALA A 81 -6.25 13.97 4.71
C ALA A 81 -7.22 12.95 4.05
N HIS A 82 -6.69 11.83 3.58
CA HIS A 82 -7.40 10.81 2.82
C HIS A 82 -7.71 9.54 3.63
N LEU A 83 -7.08 9.35 4.79
CA LEU A 83 -7.38 8.27 5.71
C LEU A 83 -8.75 8.46 6.39
N ALA A 84 -9.48 7.37 6.53
CA ALA A 84 -10.83 7.29 7.12
C ALA A 84 -10.80 7.23 8.64
#